data_AF-A0A0C2FN19-F1
#
_entry.id   AF-A0A0C2FN19-F1
#
_cell.length_a   1.000
_cell.length_b   1.000
_cell.length_c   1.000
_cell.angle_alpha   90.00
_cell.angle_beta   90.00
_cell.angle_gamma   90.00
#
_symmetry.space_group_name_H-M   'P 1'
#
loop_
_entity.id
_entity.type
_entity.pdbx_description
1 polymer ?
#
loop_
_entity_poly.entity_id
_entity_poly.type
_entity_poly.pdbx_seq_one_letter_code
_entity_poly.pdbx_strand_id
1 'polypeptide(L)'
;ATTTYAYAMDLSVQMTLSGAKCIKSSGYSTVFVRGYAPASNGLFDSAACSNVNNANSAGLGTEIYMTPQPKYTSKNGTQQFDELYNGLKKCNVVIRSVWIQVTSPVNWNSSPTFNVNFLNSIISRAS
;
A
#
# COMPACT_ATOMS: atom_id res chain seq x y z
N ALA A 1 3.25 34.10 2.45
CA ALA A 1 3.00 32.91 1.62
C ALA A 1 1.68 32.29 2.07
N THR A 2 0.73 32.08 1.17
CA THR A 2 -0.48 31.31 1.47
C THR A 2 -0.11 29.83 1.51
N THR A 3 -0.28 29.19 2.65
CA THR A 3 -0.07 27.73 2.79
C THR A 3 -1.17 27.00 2.02
N THR A 4 -0.81 26.36 0.91
CA THR A 4 -1.71 25.51 0.13
C THR A 4 -1.51 24.06 0.54
N TYR A 5 -2.56 23.41 1.03
CA TYR A 5 -2.55 21.98 1.31
C TYR A 5 -2.90 21.18 0.04
N ALA A 6 -2.24 20.05 -0.15
CA ALA A 6 -2.64 19.07 -1.16
C ALA A 6 -3.57 18.02 -0.52
N TYR A 7 -4.61 17.60 -1.25
CA TYR A 7 -5.55 16.58 -0.80
C TYR A 7 -5.21 15.23 -1.44
N ALA A 8 -5.26 14.18 -0.61
CA ALA A 8 -5.10 12.80 -1.03
C ALA A 8 -6.15 11.90 -0.39
N MET A 9 -6.38 10.74 -1.00
CA MET A 9 -7.32 9.71 -0.51
C MET A 9 -6.62 8.36 -0.50
N ASP A 10 -6.77 7.58 0.56
CA ASP A 10 -6.39 6.17 0.56
C ASP A 10 -7.57 5.26 0.18
N LEU A 11 -7.26 4.14 -0.46
CA LEU A 11 -8.26 3.15 -0.84
C LEU A 11 -7.74 1.73 -0.67
N SER A 12 -8.62 0.87 -0.17
CA SER A 12 -8.37 -0.55 0.09
C SER A 12 -9.26 -1.47 -0.77
N VAL A 13 -9.89 -0.91 -1.79
CA VAL A 13 -10.85 -1.58 -2.69
C VAL A 13 -10.54 -1.21 -4.14
N GLN A 14 -11.15 -1.92 -5.08
CA GLN A 14 -10.99 -1.60 -6.49
C GLN A 14 -11.68 -0.27 -6.86
N MET A 15 -10.94 0.59 -7.55
CA MET A 15 -11.39 1.87 -8.09
C MET A 15 -11.54 1.76 -9.62
N THR A 16 -12.66 2.23 -10.13
CA THR A 16 -12.89 2.36 -11.58
C THR A 16 -12.22 3.61 -12.14
N LEU A 17 -12.00 3.67 -13.45
CA LEU A 17 -11.49 4.89 -14.11
C LEU A 17 -12.41 6.10 -13.89
N SER A 18 -13.73 5.91 -13.92
CA SER A 18 -14.69 6.99 -13.62
C SER A 18 -14.57 7.47 -12.18
N GLY A 19 -14.35 6.55 -11.23
CA GLY A 19 -14.06 6.90 -9.83
C GLY A 19 -12.77 7.72 -9.70
N ALA A 20 -11.70 7.31 -10.38
CA ALA A 20 -10.43 8.06 -10.40
C ALA A 20 -10.60 9.47 -10.98
N LYS A 21 -11.35 9.62 -12.08
CA LYS A 21 -11.68 10.93 -12.66
C LYS A 21 -12.48 11.81 -11.71
N CYS A 22 -13.46 11.22 -10.99
CA CYS A 22 -14.24 11.92 -9.99
C CYS A 22 -13.37 12.43 -8.82
N ILE A 23 -12.45 11.61 -8.33
CA ILE A 23 -11.48 12.01 -7.29
C ILE A 23 -10.64 13.19 -7.78
N LYS A 24 -10.10 13.12 -9.01
CA LYS A 24 -9.32 14.21 -9.60
C LYS A 24 -10.13 15.51 -9.74
N SER A 25 -11.36 15.43 -10.25
CA SER A 25 -12.22 16.61 -10.42
C SER A 25 -12.67 17.22 -9.09
N SER A 26 -12.65 16.42 -8.01
CA SER A 26 -12.96 16.88 -6.65
C SER A 26 -11.78 17.56 -5.94
N GLY A 27 -10.66 17.80 -6.64
CA GLY A 27 -9.53 18.57 -6.13
C GLY A 27 -8.41 17.74 -5.47
N TYR A 28 -8.50 16.40 -5.51
CA TYR A 28 -7.45 15.52 -5.01
C TYR A 28 -6.34 15.38 -6.05
N SER A 29 -5.08 15.41 -5.59
CA SER A 29 -3.91 15.27 -6.47
C SER A 29 -3.34 13.87 -6.49
N THR A 30 -3.55 13.09 -5.41
CA THR A 30 -2.87 11.82 -5.16
C THR A 30 -3.81 10.80 -4.53
N VAL A 31 -3.61 9.52 -4.84
CA VAL A 31 -4.25 8.41 -4.13
C VAL A 31 -3.23 7.46 -3.52
N PHE A 32 -3.52 6.96 -2.33
CA PHE A 32 -2.75 5.93 -1.63
C PHE A 32 -3.42 4.58 -1.87
N VAL A 33 -2.81 3.73 -2.69
CA VAL A 33 -3.36 2.44 -3.09
C VAL A 33 -2.82 1.35 -2.17
N ARG A 34 -3.71 0.52 -1.61
CA ARG A 34 -3.27 -0.68 -0.90
C ARG A 34 -2.64 -1.65 -1.88
N GLY A 35 -1.35 -1.94 -1.70
CA GLY A 35 -0.61 -2.94 -2.46
C GLY A 35 -0.52 -4.30 -1.76
N TYR A 36 -0.68 -4.33 -0.44
CA TYR A 36 -0.64 -5.57 0.35
C TYR A 36 -1.76 -5.57 1.38
N ALA A 37 -2.55 -6.64 1.39
CA ALA A 37 -3.71 -6.80 2.25
C ALA A 37 -3.39 -7.72 3.42
N PRO A 38 -3.95 -7.46 4.62
CA PRO A 38 -3.70 -8.29 5.79
C PRO A 38 -4.61 -9.53 5.83
N ALA A 39 -5.20 -9.93 4.70
CA ALA A 39 -6.11 -11.08 4.66
C ALA A 39 -5.33 -12.40 4.75
N SER A 40 -5.88 -13.38 5.46
CA SER A 40 -5.23 -14.67 5.73
C SER A 40 -3.81 -14.47 6.29
N ASN A 41 -2.76 -14.97 5.62
CA ASN A 41 -1.35 -14.81 6.02
C ASN A 41 -0.67 -13.57 5.41
N GLY A 42 -1.47 -12.61 4.92
CA GLY A 42 -0.98 -11.53 4.07
C GLY A 42 -0.87 -11.96 2.61
N LEU A 43 -1.26 -11.07 1.71
CA LEU A 43 -1.13 -11.26 0.27
C LEU A 43 -1.05 -9.94 -0.49
N PHE A 44 -0.45 -10.00 -1.68
CA PHE A 44 -0.54 -8.93 -2.67
C PHE A 44 -2.01 -8.61 -2.97
N ASP A 45 -2.36 -7.33 -2.94
CA ASP A 45 -3.72 -6.87 -3.23
C ASP A 45 -3.97 -6.89 -4.74
N SER A 46 -4.93 -7.72 -5.18
CA SER A 46 -5.23 -7.92 -6.60
C SER A 46 -5.77 -6.65 -7.29
N ALA A 47 -6.30 -5.69 -6.53
CA ALA A 47 -6.77 -4.42 -7.07
C ALA A 47 -5.63 -3.40 -7.27
N ALA A 48 -4.44 -3.64 -6.72
CA ALA A 48 -3.36 -2.64 -6.71
C ALA A 48 -2.98 -2.18 -8.12
N CYS A 49 -2.78 -3.11 -9.05
CA CYS A 49 -2.38 -2.80 -10.42
C CYS A 49 -3.45 -1.99 -11.17
N SER A 50 -4.73 -2.40 -11.08
CA SER A 50 -5.82 -1.69 -11.76
C SER A 50 -6.05 -0.30 -11.16
N ASN A 51 -5.92 -0.16 -9.85
CA ASN A 51 -6.01 1.12 -9.16
C ASN A 51 -4.91 2.10 -9.60
N VAL A 52 -3.65 1.64 -9.66
CA VAL A 52 -2.53 2.47 -10.13
C VAL A 52 -2.75 2.89 -11.59
N ASN A 53 -3.14 1.96 -12.46
CA ASN A 53 -3.39 2.26 -13.86
C ASN A 53 -4.53 3.26 -14.06
N ASN A 54 -5.63 3.11 -13.31
CA ASN A 54 -6.78 4.01 -13.37
C ASN A 54 -6.44 5.41 -12.81
N ALA A 55 -5.68 5.47 -11.72
CA ALA A 55 -5.20 6.74 -11.16
C ALA A 55 -4.30 7.48 -12.14
N ASN A 56 -3.31 6.81 -12.72
CA ASN A 56 -2.41 7.39 -13.72
C ASN A 56 -3.19 7.89 -14.95
N SER A 57 -4.15 7.09 -15.43
CA SER A 57 -5.01 7.44 -16.57
C SER A 57 -5.94 8.65 -16.28
N ALA A 58 -6.24 8.91 -15.01
CA ALA A 58 -7.01 10.07 -14.57
C ALA A 58 -6.13 11.29 -14.22
N GLY A 59 -4.80 11.18 -14.31
CA GLY A 59 -3.87 12.26 -13.94
C GLY A 59 -3.73 12.46 -12.43
N LEU A 60 -3.96 11.42 -11.64
CA LEU A 60 -3.65 11.38 -10.21
C LEU A 60 -2.23 10.85 -10.00
N GLY A 61 -1.52 11.39 -8.99
CA GLY A 61 -0.35 10.73 -8.43
C GLY A 61 -0.75 9.47 -7.66
N THR A 62 0.20 8.54 -7.52
CA THR A 62 -0.02 7.27 -6.81
C THR A 62 1.05 7.04 -5.76
N GLU A 63 0.62 6.80 -4.54
CA GLU A 63 1.45 6.26 -3.45
C GLU A 63 0.98 4.83 -3.15
N ILE A 64 1.89 3.97 -2.73
CA ILE A 64 1.57 2.58 -2.35
C ILE A 64 1.67 2.42 -0.85
N TYR A 65 0.68 1.80 -0.23
CA TYR A 65 0.81 1.35 1.15
C TYR A 65 0.62 -0.16 1.29
N MET A 66 1.26 -0.73 2.30
CA MET A 66 1.04 -2.11 2.73
C MET A 66 0.39 -2.13 4.11
N THR A 67 -0.64 -2.95 4.27
CA THR A 67 -1.14 -3.33 5.60
C THR A 67 -0.61 -4.73 5.91
N PRO A 68 0.47 -4.85 6.71
CA PRO A 68 1.11 -6.13 6.96
C PRO A 68 0.25 -7.06 7.83
N GLN A 69 0.58 -8.35 7.82
CA GLN A 69 -0.05 -9.36 8.66
C GLN A 69 1.00 -10.19 9.44
N PRO A 70 1.64 -9.59 10.47
CA PRO A 70 2.65 -10.28 11.27
C PRO A 70 2.09 -11.28 12.29
N LYS A 71 0.78 -11.31 12.54
CA LYS A 71 0.19 -12.24 13.51
C LYS A 71 0.46 -13.70 13.19
N TYR A 72 0.47 -14.06 11.91
CA TYR A 72 0.78 -15.41 11.46
C TYR A 72 2.27 -15.50 11.10
N THR A 73 2.97 -16.45 11.73
CA THR A 73 4.43 -16.60 11.59
C THR A 73 4.87 -17.32 10.32
N SER A 74 3.94 -17.59 9.39
CA SER A 74 4.23 -18.28 8.12
C SER A 74 4.93 -17.39 7.09
N LYS A 75 4.85 -16.07 7.22
CA LYS A 75 5.58 -15.09 6.40
C LYS A 75 6.21 -14.00 7.26
N ASN A 76 7.51 -13.81 7.14
CA ASN A 76 8.20 -12.67 7.74
C ASN A 76 8.01 -11.39 6.91
N GLY A 77 8.47 -10.24 7.42
CA GLY A 77 8.30 -8.96 6.76
C GLY A 77 9.00 -8.88 5.40
N THR A 78 10.18 -9.50 5.26
CA THR A 78 10.89 -9.64 3.99
C THR A 78 10.02 -10.31 2.91
N GLN A 79 9.38 -11.44 3.24
CA GLN A 79 8.52 -12.17 2.31
C GLN A 79 7.29 -11.36 1.92
N GLN A 80 6.63 -10.71 2.89
CA GLN A 80 5.46 -9.87 2.60
C GLN A 80 5.82 -8.67 1.72
N PHE A 81 6.99 -8.06 1.94
CA PHE A 81 7.49 -6.98 1.10
C PHE A 81 7.88 -7.47 -0.31
N ASP A 82 8.54 -8.62 -0.44
CA ASP A 82 8.89 -9.20 -1.74
C ASP A 82 7.64 -9.54 -2.56
N GLU A 83 6.57 -10.04 -1.93
CA GLU A 83 5.29 -10.28 -2.61
C GLU A 83 4.67 -8.99 -3.14
N LEU A 84 4.66 -7.92 -2.33
CA LEU A 84 4.23 -6.59 -2.75
C LEU A 84 5.07 -6.08 -3.94
N TYR A 85 6.38 -6.04 -3.76
CA TYR A 85 7.32 -5.47 -4.71
C TYR A 85 7.27 -6.20 -6.05
N ASN A 86 7.31 -7.53 -6.02
CA ASN A 86 7.24 -8.35 -7.23
C ASN A 86 5.86 -8.28 -7.89
N GLY A 87 4.77 -8.20 -7.12
CA GLY A 87 3.42 -8.03 -7.65
C GLY A 87 3.27 -6.75 -8.45
N LEU A 88 3.71 -5.62 -7.88
CA LEU A 88 3.71 -4.31 -8.54
C LEU A 88 4.64 -4.26 -9.74
N LYS A 89 5.84 -4.84 -9.64
CA LYS A 89 6.80 -4.93 -10.75
C LYS A 89 6.22 -5.70 -11.94
N LYS A 90 5.49 -6.80 -11.69
CA LYS A 90 4.83 -7.60 -12.75
C LYS A 90 3.78 -6.82 -13.53
N CYS A 91 3.19 -5.78 -12.95
CA CYS A 91 2.25 -4.90 -13.66
C CYS A 91 2.86 -3.55 -14.05
N ASN A 92 4.19 -3.47 -14.16
CA ASN A 92 4.93 -2.29 -14.63
C ASN A 92 4.76 -1.05 -13.76
N VAL A 93 4.46 -1.21 -12.47
CA VAL A 93 4.41 -0.11 -11.51
C VAL A 93 5.82 0.20 -11.01
N VAL A 94 6.26 1.44 -11.16
CA VAL A 94 7.52 1.93 -10.60
C VAL A 94 7.29 2.32 -9.14
N ILE A 95 7.99 1.64 -8.23
CA ILE A 95 7.89 1.88 -6.79
C ILE A 95 9.01 2.84 -6.37
N ARG A 96 8.65 3.97 -5.76
CA ARG A 96 9.60 4.93 -5.18
C ARG A 96 9.60 4.91 -3.66
N SER A 97 8.45 4.64 -3.10
CA SER A 97 8.13 4.65 -1.67
C SER A 97 7.07 3.58 -1.42
N VAL A 98 7.12 3.00 -0.22
CA VAL A 98 6.03 2.17 0.32
C VAL A 98 5.74 2.65 1.73
N TRP A 99 4.47 2.96 1.99
CA TRP A 99 3.98 3.33 3.31
C TRP A 99 3.57 2.07 4.08
N ILE A 100 4.04 1.91 5.31
CA ILE A 100 3.65 0.76 6.15
C ILE A 100 2.52 1.19 7.09
N GLN A 101 1.34 0.61 6.94
CA GLN A 101 0.18 0.92 7.78
C GLN A 101 0.20 0.07 9.05
N VAL A 102 0.65 0.65 10.16
CA VAL A 102 0.60 0.03 11.49
C VAL A 102 -0.76 0.29 12.13
N THR A 103 -1.70 -0.62 11.92
CA THR A 103 -3.09 -0.49 12.38
C THR A 103 -3.67 -1.82 12.85
N SER A 104 -4.86 -1.79 13.46
CA SER A 104 -5.68 -2.95 13.82
C SER A 104 -4.90 -4.00 14.62
N PRO A 105 -4.92 -3.94 15.98
CA PRO A 105 -4.18 -4.86 16.84
C PRO A 105 -4.39 -6.36 16.54
N VAL A 106 -5.55 -6.71 15.98
CA VAL A 106 -5.86 -8.09 15.54
C VAL A 106 -4.92 -8.64 14.47
N ASN A 107 -4.18 -7.80 13.73
CA ASN A 107 -3.19 -8.21 12.73
C ASN A 107 -1.77 -8.35 13.31
N TRP A 108 -1.57 -8.02 14.58
CA TRP A 108 -0.24 -7.98 15.19
C TRP A 108 -0.04 -9.12 16.19
N ASN A 109 1.23 -9.51 16.34
CA ASN A 109 1.61 -10.45 17.39
C ASN A 109 1.48 -9.75 18.76
N SER A 110 1.22 -10.52 19.83
CA SER A 110 1.17 -9.96 21.18
C SER A 110 2.53 -9.46 21.68
N SER A 111 3.64 -9.93 21.10
CA SER A 111 5.00 -9.50 21.41
C SER A 111 5.39 -8.23 20.63
N PRO A 112 5.60 -7.08 21.30
CA PRO A 112 6.08 -5.86 20.63
C PRO A 112 7.45 -6.04 19.98
N THR A 113 8.35 -6.79 20.63
CA THR A 113 9.68 -7.10 20.08
C THR A 113 9.58 -7.87 18.77
N PHE A 114 8.65 -8.82 18.67
CA PHE A 114 8.41 -9.53 17.41
C PHE A 114 7.92 -8.57 16.31
N ASN A 115 6.97 -7.69 16.63
CA ASN A 115 6.42 -6.71 15.69
C ASN A 115 7.48 -5.72 15.19
N VAL A 116 8.36 -5.24 16.07
CA VAL A 116 9.48 -4.37 15.70
C VAL A 116 10.47 -5.11 14.79
N ASN A 117 10.85 -6.34 15.13
CA ASN A 117 11.74 -7.14 14.29
C ASN A 117 11.13 -7.42 12.90
N PHE A 118 9.82 -7.68 12.85
CA PHE A 118 9.09 -7.82 11.61
C PHE A 118 9.17 -6.55 10.75
N LEU A 119 8.89 -5.37 11.33
CA LEU A 119 9.00 -4.09 10.63
C LEU A 119 10.44 -3.81 10.14
N ASN A 120 11.44 -4.06 10.98
CA ASN A 120 12.85 -3.91 10.60
C ASN A 120 13.23 -4.82 9.42
N SER A 121 12.65 -6.02 9.33
CA SER A 121 12.89 -6.92 8.19
C SER A 121 12.29 -6.40 6.88
N ILE A 122 11.21 -5.60 6.91
CA ILE A 122 10.68 -4.89 5.73
C ILE A 122 11.65 -3.77 5.33
N ILE A 123 12.04 -2.93 6.29
CA ILE A 123 12.91 -1.76 6.03
C ILE A 123 14.26 -2.20 5.48
N SER A 124 14.88 -3.22 6.10
CA SER A 124 16.15 -3.77 5.65
C SER A 124 16.08 -4.39 4.26
N ARG A 125 14.92 -4.92 3.84
CA ARG A 125 14.74 -5.49 2.51
C ARG A 125 14.54 -4.43 1.42
N ALA A 126 13.99 -3.28 1.80
CA ALA A 126 13.72 -2.15 0.92
C ALA A 126 14.92 -1.22 0.71
N SER A 127 15.98 -1.37 1.50
CA SER A 127 17.24 -0.61 1.44
C SER A 127 18.24 -1.25 0.48
#